data_AF-A0A820WTG4-F1
#
_entry.id   AF-A0A820WTG4-F1
#
_cell.length_a   1.000
_cell.length_b   1.000
_cell.length_c   1.000
_cell.angle_alpha   90.00
_cell.angle_beta   90.00
_cell.angle_gamma   90.00
#
_symmetry.space_group_name_H-M   'P 1'
#
loop_
_entity.id
_entity.type
_entity.pdbx_description
1 polymer ?
#
loop_
_entity_poly.entity_id
_entity_poly.type
_entity_poly.pdbx_seq_one_letter_code
_entity_poly.pdbx_strand_id
1 'polypeptide(L)'
;MVSNHLRTTWSLIDEISGKRTSYSTSKIKRKDSTKINSTNELMHEWKTYFEELLNVKTNINLNTQAIPPAPEDLPINQGPITINEVEQAIKQLKDGKSPGIDYSITPEVLKYGGRWIMNQLCNICNEIYNNQQTPKQFNTNIIIPIPKKGDKTLTTNYRGISLMVMLGIKRTDKIKNNSIYETIKEEPLTQTIQRRQLRFIGHCLRRNTNEFINMYALYTPKSGHGTRKRGRPRLNYPDYVARLINNDTPPTIEEIRKTAVNREEWRKIVVACKPKLFAVE
;
A
#
# COMPACT_ATOMS: atom_id res chain seq x y z
N MET A 1 -30.66 -5.67 19.50
CA MET A 1 -29.58 -5.13 18.64
C MET A 1 -28.53 -4.51 19.56
N VAL A 2 -27.37 -5.15 19.70
CA VAL A 2 -26.27 -4.60 20.52
C VAL A 2 -25.58 -3.54 19.66
N SER A 3 -25.88 -2.27 19.93
CA SER A 3 -25.17 -1.15 19.30
C SER A 3 -23.70 -1.20 19.74
N ASN A 4 -22.80 -1.43 18.78
CA ASN A 4 -21.37 -1.61 19.03
C ASN A 4 -20.69 -0.24 19.28
N HIS A 5 -21.11 0.45 20.33
CA HIS A 5 -20.55 1.74 20.74
C HIS A 5 -19.22 1.53 21.48
N LEU A 6 -18.25 0.93 20.79
CA LEU A 6 -16.93 0.59 21.31
C LEU A 6 -16.25 1.78 22.00
N ARG A 7 -16.47 3.01 21.50
CA ARG A 7 -15.95 4.23 22.12
C ARG A 7 -16.56 4.49 23.48
N THR A 8 -17.88 4.34 23.61
CA THR A 8 -18.60 4.53 24.87
C THR A 8 -18.22 3.45 25.87
N THR A 9 -18.12 2.19 25.43
CA THR A 9 -17.70 1.08 26.31
C THR A 9 -16.26 1.27 26.80
N TRP A 10 -15.33 1.67 25.93
CA TRP A 10 -13.95 1.95 26.34
C TRP A 10 -13.85 3.19 27.24
N SER A 11 -14.64 4.24 26.99
CA SER A 11 -14.71 5.40 27.88
C SER A 11 -15.19 5.02 29.28
N LEU A 12 -16.20 4.15 29.38
CA LEU A 12 -16.73 3.63 30.64
C LEU A 12 -15.69 2.75 31.36
N ILE A 13 -14.96 1.91 30.62
CA ILE A 13 -13.87 1.09 31.18
C ILE A 13 -12.73 1.97 31.70
N ASP A 14 -12.33 3.01 30.97
CA ASP A 14 -11.30 3.96 31.41
C ASP A 14 -11.73 4.73 32.68
N GLU A 15 -13.01 5.10 32.76
CA GLU A 15 -13.61 5.72 33.94
C GLU A 15 -13.61 4.77 35.16
N ILE A 16 -14.11 3.54 34.98
CA ILE A 16 -14.17 2.52 36.04
C ILE A 16 -12.76 2.10 36.50
N SER A 17 -11.81 1.98 35.57
CA SER A 17 -10.43 1.56 35.87
C SER A 17 -9.55 2.69 36.43
N GLY A 18 -10.07 3.91 36.54
CA GLY A 18 -9.34 5.07 37.04
C GLY A 18 -8.21 5.56 36.12
N LYS A 19 -8.11 5.04 34.90
CA LYS A 19 -7.11 5.48 33.91
C LYS A 19 -7.56 6.80 33.29
N ARG A 20 -7.06 7.92 33.83
CA ARG A 20 -7.21 9.23 33.18
C ARG A 20 -6.27 9.34 31.99
N THR A 21 -6.75 9.02 30.80
CA THR A 21 -6.08 9.36 29.53
C THR A 21 -6.23 10.86 29.26
N SER A 22 -5.34 11.67 29.85
CA SER A 22 -5.24 13.09 29.49
C SER A 22 -4.63 13.24 28.09
N TYR A 23 -5.47 13.36 27.08
CA TYR A 23 -5.07 13.82 25.76
C TYR A 23 -4.81 15.33 25.81
N SER A 24 -3.61 15.70 26.29
CA SER A 24 -3.15 17.09 26.31
C SER A 24 -3.03 17.61 24.86
N THR A 25 -4.03 18.38 24.44
CA THR A 25 -4.09 19.16 23.20
C THR A 25 -2.95 20.17 23.10
N SER A 26 -2.44 20.60 24.26
CA SER A 26 -1.45 21.67 24.46
C SER A 26 -0.01 21.34 24.03
N LYS A 27 0.25 20.19 23.41
CA LYS A 27 1.59 19.81 22.95
C LYS A 27 1.81 19.94 21.46
N ILE A 28 0.77 20.23 20.66
CA ILE A 28 0.92 20.31 19.20
C ILE A 28 1.15 21.78 18.80
N LYS A 29 2.06 21.98 17.85
CA LYS A 29 2.54 23.22 17.30
C LYS A 29 2.39 23.18 15.78
N ARG A 30 2.12 24.34 15.19
CA ARG A 30 2.04 24.52 13.74
C ARG A 30 3.41 24.32 13.08
N LYS A 31 3.45 24.34 11.75
CA LYS A 31 4.68 24.23 10.95
C LYS A 31 5.75 25.28 11.31
N ASP A 32 5.33 26.48 11.71
CA ASP A 32 6.20 27.59 12.14
C ASP A 32 6.62 27.51 13.63
N SER A 33 6.31 26.39 14.31
CA SER A 33 6.54 26.17 15.74
C SER A 33 5.68 27.01 16.70
N THR A 34 4.65 27.72 16.20
CA THR A 34 3.69 28.40 17.07
C THR A 34 2.82 27.41 17.83
N LYS A 35 2.55 27.71 19.10
CA LYS A 35 1.71 26.86 19.96
C LYS A 35 0.25 26.93 19.54
N ILE A 36 -0.44 25.80 19.70
CA ILE A 36 -1.88 25.69 19.53
C ILE A 36 -2.52 25.62 20.90
N ASN A 37 -3.44 26.54 21.18
CA ASN A 37 -3.98 26.73 22.52
C ASN A 37 -5.40 26.18 22.70
N SER A 38 -6.08 25.81 21.62
CA SER A 38 -7.46 25.30 21.65
C SER A 38 -7.66 24.07 20.76
N THR A 39 -8.68 23.28 21.08
CA THR A 39 -9.11 22.12 20.27
C THR A 39 -9.57 22.55 18.87
N ASN A 40 -10.28 23.67 18.78
CA ASN A 40 -10.77 24.21 17.51
C ASN A 40 -9.61 24.65 16.59
N GLU A 41 -8.61 25.35 17.14
CA GLU A 41 -7.40 25.68 16.38
C GLU A 41 -6.66 24.43 15.93
N LEU A 42 -6.57 23.40 16.78
CA LEU A 42 -5.93 22.14 16.42
C LEU A 42 -6.66 21.44 15.26
N MET A 43 -7.99 21.41 15.29
CA MET A 43 -8.79 20.84 14.21
C MET A 43 -8.64 21.62 12.91
N HIS A 44 -8.59 22.96 12.99
CA HIS A 44 -8.37 23.79 11.83
C HIS A 44 -6.97 23.60 11.24
N GLU A 45 -5.94 23.57 12.07
CA GLU A 45 -4.57 23.28 11.66
C GLU A 45 -4.46 21.89 10.99
N TRP A 46 -5.12 20.86 11.55
CA TRP A 46 -5.15 19.54 10.91
C TRP A 46 -5.81 19.57 9.54
N LYS A 47 -6.94 20.28 9.42
CA LYS A 47 -7.62 20.45 8.13
C LYS A 47 -6.68 21.09 7.12
N THR A 48 -6.11 22.25 7.44
CA THR A 48 -5.21 23.00 6.55
C THR A 48 -4.00 22.15 6.15
N TYR A 49 -3.34 21.51 7.12
CA TYR A 49 -2.18 20.66 6.86
C TYR A 49 -2.50 19.51 5.89
N PHE A 50 -3.61 18.79 6.09
CA PHE A 50 -3.95 17.66 5.22
C PHE A 50 -4.52 18.11 3.87
N GLU A 51 -5.21 19.26 3.82
CA GLU A 51 -5.68 19.85 2.58
C GLU A 51 -4.51 20.23 1.66
N GLU A 52 -3.48 20.89 2.19
CA GLU A 52 -2.24 21.18 1.46
C GLU A 52 -1.49 19.90 1.05
N LEU A 53 -1.41 18.93 1.95
CA LEU A 53 -0.66 17.69 1.70
C LEU A 53 -1.31 16.81 0.62
N LEU A 54 -2.64 16.71 0.60
CA LEU A 54 -3.37 15.77 -0.24
C LEU A 54 -3.84 16.37 -1.56
N ASN A 55 -4.07 17.69 -1.63
CA ASN A 55 -4.61 18.36 -2.82
C ASN A 55 -3.52 19.12 -3.60
N VAL A 56 -2.46 18.41 -4.01
CA VAL A 56 -1.38 19.02 -4.82
C VAL A 56 -1.90 19.33 -6.21
N LYS A 57 -2.05 20.62 -6.52
CA LYS A 57 -2.37 21.09 -7.88
C LYS A 57 -1.19 20.81 -8.81
N THR A 58 -1.31 19.80 -9.65
CA THR A 58 -0.32 19.54 -10.70
C THR A 58 -0.60 20.45 -11.89
N ASN A 59 0.31 21.37 -12.21
CA ASN A 59 0.31 22.16 -13.44
C ASN A 59 0.74 21.26 -14.62
N ILE A 60 -0.05 20.24 -14.92
CA ILE A 60 0.16 19.44 -16.13
C ILE A 60 -0.54 20.21 -17.24
N ASN A 61 0.24 20.70 -18.20
CA ASN A 61 -0.29 21.25 -19.44
C ASN A 61 -0.83 20.06 -20.25
N LEU A 62 -2.10 19.71 -20.01
CA LEU A 62 -2.79 18.62 -20.69
C LEU A 62 -3.08 19.08 -22.13
N ASN A 63 -2.06 19.07 -22.99
CA ASN A 63 -2.28 18.79 -24.40
C ASN A 63 -2.68 17.30 -24.48
N THR A 64 -3.88 16.99 -23.98
CA THR A 64 -4.47 15.66 -24.01
C THR A 64 -4.84 15.38 -25.45
N GLN A 65 -3.93 14.75 -26.19
CA GLN A 65 -4.35 13.96 -27.34
C GLN A 65 -5.34 12.92 -26.82
N ALA A 66 -6.52 12.83 -27.44
CA ALA A 66 -7.51 11.83 -27.10
C ALA A 66 -6.86 10.44 -27.24
N ILE A 67 -6.85 9.66 -26.15
CA ILE A 67 -6.35 8.28 -26.21
C ILE A 67 -7.30 7.52 -27.14
N PRO A 68 -6.79 6.92 -28.24
CA PRO A 68 -7.65 6.14 -29.13
C PRO A 68 -8.24 4.96 -28.36
N PRO A 69 -9.50 4.56 -28.67
CA PRO A 69 -10.11 3.40 -28.05
C PRO A 69 -9.25 2.15 -28.30
N ALA A 70 -9.26 1.22 -27.35
CA ALA A 70 -8.61 -0.06 -27.54
C ALA A 70 -9.25 -0.80 -28.73
N PRO A 71 -8.47 -1.53 -29.55
CA PRO A 71 -9.00 -2.22 -30.74
C PRO A 71 -10.04 -3.30 -30.40
N GLU A 72 -9.93 -3.91 -29.23
CA GLU A 72 -10.82 -4.96 -28.73
C GLU A 72 -11.16 -4.69 -27.27
N ASP A 73 -12.41 -4.95 -26.91
CA ASP A 73 -12.83 -4.95 -25.52
C ASP A 73 -12.17 -6.12 -24.78
N LEU A 74 -11.67 -5.84 -23.57
CA LEU A 74 -11.17 -6.88 -22.69
C LEU A 74 -12.34 -7.84 -22.36
N PRO A 75 -12.13 -9.18 -22.32
CA PRO A 75 -13.16 -10.18 -22.05
C PRO A 75 -13.57 -10.19 -20.57
N ILE A 76 -14.05 -9.04 -20.10
CA ILE A 76 -14.47 -8.79 -18.73
C ILE A 76 -15.97 -9.05 -18.65
N ASN A 77 -16.40 -9.77 -17.61
CA ASN A 77 -17.82 -9.90 -17.31
C ASN A 77 -18.40 -8.52 -16.95
N GLN A 78 -19.25 -7.99 -17.83
CA GLN A 78 -19.97 -6.73 -17.64
C GLN A 78 -21.36 -6.93 -17.01
N GLY A 79 -21.74 -8.17 -16.73
CA GLY A 79 -23.00 -8.53 -16.08
C GLY A 79 -23.11 -8.01 -14.64
N PRO A 80 -24.28 -8.23 -14.01
CA PRO A 80 -24.53 -7.78 -12.65
C PRO A 80 -23.60 -8.50 -11.67
N ILE A 81 -23.21 -7.78 -10.62
CA ILE A 81 -22.41 -8.30 -9.52
C ILE A 81 -23.23 -9.37 -8.81
N THR A 82 -22.66 -10.55 -8.66
CA THR A 82 -23.31 -11.71 -8.05
C THR A 82 -23.06 -11.77 -6.54
N ILE A 83 -23.95 -12.46 -5.81
CA ILE A 83 -23.78 -12.68 -4.37
C ILE A 83 -22.48 -13.46 -4.07
N ASN A 84 -22.10 -14.40 -4.94
CA ASN A 84 -20.87 -15.17 -4.77
C ASN A 84 -19.61 -14.29 -4.87
N GLU A 85 -19.59 -13.33 -5.79
CA GLU A 85 -18.49 -12.35 -5.88
C GLU A 85 -18.39 -11.51 -4.60
N VAL A 86 -19.52 -11.07 -4.06
CA VAL A 86 -19.59 -10.34 -2.79
C VAL A 86 -19.08 -11.21 -1.63
N GLU A 87 -19.47 -12.48 -1.57
CA GLU A 87 -18.99 -13.43 -0.56
C GLU A 87 -17.45 -13.60 -0.62
N GLN A 88 -16.90 -13.78 -1.82
CA GLN A 88 -15.45 -13.90 -2.02
C GLN A 88 -14.71 -12.61 -1.63
N ALA A 89 -15.29 -11.43 -1.90
CA ALA A 89 -14.73 -10.15 -1.50
C ALA A 89 -14.72 -9.99 0.03
N ILE A 90 -15.83 -10.33 0.72
CA ILE A 90 -15.94 -10.27 2.18
C ILE A 90 -14.93 -11.20 2.85
N LYS A 91 -14.72 -12.42 2.33
CA LYS A 91 -13.73 -13.38 2.86
C LYS A 91 -12.31 -12.83 2.82
N GLN A 92 -11.98 -11.97 1.86
CA GLN A 92 -10.66 -11.36 1.71
C GLN A 92 -10.41 -10.18 2.65
N LEU A 93 -11.44 -9.67 3.33
CA LEU A 93 -11.27 -8.59 4.31
C LEU A 93 -10.36 -9.06 5.45
N LYS A 94 -9.41 -8.23 5.86
CA LYS A 94 -8.59 -8.50 7.05
C LYS A 94 -9.38 -8.11 8.30
N ASP A 95 -9.34 -8.95 9.33
CA ASP A 95 -9.95 -8.64 10.63
C ASP A 95 -9.15 -7.58 11.39
N GLY A 96 -9.76 -6.99 12.41
CA GLY A 96 -9.17 -5.96 13.25
C GLY A 96 -8.98 -4.60 12.55
N LYS A 97 -9.68 -4.36 11.43
CA LYS A 97 -9.65 -3.04 10.77
C LYS A 97 -10.68 -2.11 11.39
N SER A 98 -10.29 -0.85 11.55
CA SER A 98 -11.15 0.19 12.12
C SER A 98 -12.28 0.56 11.14
N PRO A 99 -13.51 0.81 11.62
CA PRO A 99 -14.62 1.24 10.78
C PRO A 99 -14.39 2.64 10.22
N GLY A 100 -15.15 3.00 9.18
CA GLY A 100 -15.15 4.35 8.60
C GLY A 100 -16.08 5.30 9.37
N ILE A 101 -16.67 6.25 8.64
CA ILE A 101 -17.66 7.19 9.18
C ILE A 101 -19.00 6.54 9.57
N ASP A 102 -19.18 5.27 9.18
CA ASP A 102 -20.29 4.42 9.60
C ASP A 102 -20.16 3.94 11.05
N TYR A 103 -18.97 4.09 11.65
CA TYR A 103 -18.58 3.79 13.06
C TYR A 103 -18.86 2.37 13.56
N SER A 104 -19.68 1.58 12.88
CA SER A 104 -20.28 0.33 13.37
C SER A 104 -20.04 -0.85 12.44
N ILE A 105 -19.69 -0.61 11.18
CA ILE A 105 -19.49 -1.67 10.19
C ILE A 105 -18.01 -2.03 10.15
N THR A 106 -17.66 -3.11 10.84
CA THR A 106 -16.31 -3.67 10.80
C THR A 106 -16.25 -4.88 9.86
N PRO A 107 -15.05 -5.33 9.45
CA PRO A 107 -14.90 -6.56 8.67
C PRO A 107 -15.60 -7.77 9.29
N GLU A 108 -15.59 -7.88 10.61
CA GLU A 108 -16.24 -8.95 11.36
C GLU A 108 -17.76 -8.89 11.21
N VAL A 109 -18.35 -7.69 11.26
CA VAL A 109 -19.79 -7.51 11.03
C VAL A 109 -20.17 -7.99 9.63
N LEU A 110 -19.35 -7.70 8.61
CA LEU A 110 -19.61 -8.14 7.26
C LEU A 110 -19.44 -9.65 7.07
N LYS A 111 -18.40 -10.23 7.67
CA LYS A 111 -18.12 -11.67 7.59
C LYS A 111 -19.16 -12.51 8.33
N TYR A 112 -19.58 -12.08 9.50
CA TYR A 112 -20.48 -12.84 10.38
C TYR A 112 -21.95 -12.40 10.27
N GLY A 113 -22.25 -11.32 9.55
CA GLY A 113 -23.63 -10.85 9.33
C GLY A 113 -24.47 -11.70 8.39
N GLY A 114 -23.89 -12.76 7.84
CA GLY A 114 -24.60 -13.79 7.08
C GLY A 114 -25.15 -13.31 5.73
N ARG A 115 -26.03 -14.14 5.15
CA ARG A 115 -26.54 -13.94 3.79
C ARG A 115 -27.35 -12.65 3.63
N TRP A 116 -28.01 -12.17 4.69
CA TRP A 116 -28.77 -10.93 4.65
C TRP A 116 -27.87 -9.73 4.32
N ILE A 117 -26.73 -9.57 5.02
CA ILE A 117 -25.77 -8.50 4.71
C ILE A 117 -25.23 -8.66 3.30
N MET A 118 -24.86 -9.88 2.89
CA MET A 118 -24.36 -10.14 1.53
C MET A 118 -25.34 -9.69 0.44
N ASN A 119 -26.64 -9.96 0.62
CA ASN A 119 -27.67 -9.53 -0.32
C ASN A 119 -27.80 -8.00 -0.37
N GLN A 120 -27.78 -7.32 0.79
CA GLN A 120 -27.85 -5.86 0.84
C GLN A 120 -26.63 -5.23 0.16
N LEU A 121 -25.43 -5.77 0.39
CA LEU A 121 -24.22 -5.32 -0.27
C LEU A 121 -24.26 -5.54 -1.78
N CYS A 122 -24.73 -6.70 -2.23
CA CYS A 122 -24.91 -7.00 -3.64
C CYS A 122 -25.84 -5.99 -4.32
N ASN A 123 -26.98 -5.67 -3.68
CA ASN A 123 -27.92 -4.68 -4.19
C ASN A 123 -27.29 -3.29 -4.30
N ILE A 124 -26.64 -2.81 -3.22
CA ILE A 124 -25.97 -1.50 -3.22
C ILE A 124 -24.89 -1.44 -4.31
N CYS A 125 -24.09 -2.49 -4.46
CA CYS A 125 -23.04 -2.53 -5.48
C CYS A 125 -23.62 -2.49 -6.90
N ASN A 126 -24.71 -3.21 -7.15
CA ASN A 126 -25.40 -3.18 -8.44
C ASN A 126 -26.07 -1.83 -8.72
N GLU A 127 -26.66 -1.18 -7.72
CA GLU A 127 -27.19 0.18 -7.87
C GLU A 127 -26.09 1.18 -8.24
N ILE A 128 -24.94 1.13 -7.55
CA ILE A 128 -23.78 1.96 -7.86
C ILE A 128 -23.27 1.68 -9.27
N TYR A 129 -23.21 0.40 -9.67
CA TYR A 129 -22.73 -0.01 -10.98
C TYR A 129 -23.64 0.47 -12.11
N ASN A 130 -24.96 0.26 -11.98
CA ASN A 130 -25.94 0.60 -13.00
C ASN A 130 -26.13 2.12 -13.14
N ASN A 131 -26.17 2.83 -12.01
CA ASN A 131 -26.40 4.28 -12.01
C ASN A 131 -25.11 5.10 -12.16
N GLN A 132 -23.95 4.45 -12.03
CA GLN A 132 -22.62 5.10 -12.04
C GLN A 132 -22.48 6.21 -10.99
N GLN A 133 -23.29 6.17 -9.94
CA GLN A 133 -23.33 7.14 -8.86
C GLN A 133 -22.97 6.46 -7.55
N THR A 134 -22.02 7.04 -6.83
CA THR A 134 -21.56 6.51 -5.54
C THR A 134 -22.15 7.34 -4.40
N PRO A 135 -22.68 6.71 -3.32
CA PRO A 135 -23.10 7.43 -2.13
C PRO A 135 -22.01 8.33 -1.59
N LYS A 136 -22.37 9.53 -1.14
CA LYS A 136 -21.43 10.50 -0.57
C LYS A 136 -20.58 9.91 0.55
N GLN A 137 -21.15 8.98 1.33
CA GLN A 137 -20.46 8.29 2.42
C GLN A 137 -19.22 7.51 1.95
N PHE A 138 -19.22 6.89 0.77
CA PHE A 138 -18.06 6.12 0.28
C PHE A 138 -16.92 7.02 -0.16
N ASN A 139 -17.24 8.27 -0.49
CA ASN A 139 -16.27 9.30 -0.85
C ASN A 139 -15.84 10.14 0.37
N THR A 140 -16.37 9.85 1.56
CA THR A 140 -16.09 10.59 2.79
C THR A 140 -15.22 9.73 3.70
N ASN A 141 -13.99 10.18 3.96
CA ASN A 141 -13.03 9.48 4.80
C ASN A 141 -12.75 10.25 6.09
N ILE A 142 -12.53 9.53 7.19
CA ILE A 142 -12.03 10.12 8.43
C ILE A 142 -10.51 10.08 8.40
N ILE A 143 -9.85 11.23 8.45
CA ILE A 143 -8.40 11.30 8.51
C ILE A 143 -7.98 11.27 9.99
N ILE A 144 -7.22 10.24 10.38
CA ILE A 144 -6.60 10.14 11.70
C ILE A 144 -5.12 10.53 11.60
N PRO A 145 -4.70 11.63 12.26
CA PRO A 145 -3.28 11.96 12.36
C PRO A 145 -2.55 10.96 13.26
N ILE A 146 -1.53 10.30 12.73
CA ILE A 146 -0.66 9.37 13.47
C ILE A 146 0.77 9.91 13.49
N PRO A 147 1.41 9.96 14.68
CA PRO A 147 2.76 10.50 14.81
C PRO A 147 3.76 9.65 14.01
N LYS A 148 4.61 10.32 13.25
CA LYS A 148 5.82 9.78 12.63
C LYS A 148 6.98 9.95 13.60
N LYS A 149 8.15 9.47 13.18
CA LYS A 149 9.41 9.77 13.86
C LYS A 149 9.73 11.27 13.75
N GLY A 150 10.20 11.87 14.84
CA GLY A 150 10.56 13.28 14.91
C GLY A 150 10.01 13.92 16.18
N ASP A 151 10.01 15.25 16.19
CA ASP A 151 9.35 16.02 17.24
C ASP A 151 7.83 15.82 17.13
N LYS A 152 7.25 15.12 18.11
CA LYS A 152 5.81 14.84 18.18
C LYS A 152 4.97 16.08 18.47
N THR A 153 5.61 17.21 18.78
CA THR A 153 4.93 18.50 18.94
C THR A 153 4.64 19.15 17.59
N LEU A 154 5.32 18.82 16.49
CA LEU A 154 5.09 19.49 15.20
C LEU A 154 4.05 18.75 14.34
N THR A 155 3.09 19.47 13.77
CA THR A 155 2.04 18.91 12.87
C THR A 155 2.62 18.21 11.64
N THR A 156 3.73 18.72 11.10
CA THR A 156 4.43 18.16 9.94
C THR A 156 4.96 16.73 10.16
N ASN A 157 5.18 16.35 11.42
CA ASN A 157 5.65 15.02 11.81
C ASN A 157 4.50 14.02 12.00
N TYR A 158 3.32 14.26 11.44
CA TYR A 158 2.21 13.32 11.45
C TYR A 158 1.89 12.84 10.03
N ARG A 159 1.36 11.61 9.92
CA ARG A 159 0.74 11.10 8.69
C ARG A 159 -0.76 11.01 8.90
N GLY A 160 -1.53 11.28 7.86
CA GLY A 160 -2.95 10.97 7.84
C GLY A 160 -3.13 9.50 7.49
N ILE A 161 -3.89 8.77 8.29
CA ILE A 161 -4.48 7.50 7.88
C ILE A 161 -5.96 7.74 7.62
N SER A 162 -6.39 7.52 6.38
CA SER A 162 -7.79 7.62 5.99
C SER A 162 -8.53 6.34 6.37
N LEU A 163 -9.49 6.46 7.28
CA LEU A 163 -10.48 5.42 7.53
C LEU A 163 -11.63 5.60 6.53
N MET A 164 -11.86 4.57 5.74
CA MET A 164 -12.88 4.54 4.69
C MET A 164 -14.04 3.66 5.14
N VAL A 165 -15.24 3.90 4.59
CA VAL A 165 -16.40 3.00 4.76
C VAL A 165 -16.02 1.60 4.29
N MET A 166 -16.27 0.62 5.14
CA MET A 166 -15.73 -0.73 4.99
C MET A 166 -16.58 -1.62 4.10
N LEU A 167 -16.89 -1.21 2.86
CA LEU A 167 -17.26 -2.21 1.84
C LEU A 167 -16.04 -2.95 1.30
N GLY A 168 -14.84 -2.42 1.52
CA GLY A 168 -13.59 -3.02 1.03
C GLY A 168 -13.53 -3.17 -0.48
N ILE A 169 -14.49 -2.60 -1.22
CA ILE A 169 -14.54 -2.55 -2.68
C ILE A 169 -13.92 -1.22 -3.09
N LYS A 170 -12.66 -1.28 -3.49
CA LYS A 170 -11.97 -0.21 -4.19
C LYS A 170 -12.39 -0.25 -5.66
N ARG A 171 -12.31 0.88 -6.35
CA ARG A 171 -12.53 0.93 -7.83
C ARG A 171 -11.66 -0.08 -8.60
N THR A 172 -10.54 -0.53 -8.01
CA THR A 172 -9.61 -1.52 -8.56
C THR A 172 -9.99 -2.98 -8.29
N ASP A 173 -10.95 -3.26 -7.41
CA ASP A 173 -11.17 -4.62 -6.89
C ASP A 173 -11.97 -5.51 -7.85
N LYS A 174 -12.46 -4.94 -8.97
CA LYS A 174 -13.09 -5.72 -10.05
C LYS A 174 -12.08 -6.55 -10.84
N ILE A 175 -10.81 -6.11 -10.95
CA ILE A 175 -9.81 -6.78 -11.80
C ILE A 175 -8.46 -6.79 -11.09
N LYS A 176 -7.96 -7.98 -10.78
CA LYS A 176 -6.59 -8.15 -10.26
C LYS A 176 -5.62 -7.63 -11.32
N ASN A 177 -4.57 -6.92 -10.91
CA ASN A 177 -3.52 -6.46 -11.84
C ASN A 177 -2.98 -7.59 -12.72
N ASN A 178 -2.87 -8.81 -12.19
CA ASN A 178 -2.48 -10.00 -12.96
C ASN A 178 -3.41 -10.27 -14.15
N SER A 179 -4.73 -10.18 -13.94
CA SER A 179 -5.71 -10.35 -15.01
C SER A 179 -5.61 -9.24 -16.07
N ILE A 180 -5.27 -8.01 -15.66
CA ILE A 180 -5.00 -6.92 -16.61
C ILE A 180 -3.80 -7.29 -17.48
N TYR A 181 -2.67 -7.67 -16.87
CA TYR A 181 -1.43 -8.06 -17.57
C TYR A 181 -1.64 -9.24 -18.53
N GLU A 182 -2.38 -10.27 -18.11
CA GLU A 182 -2.74 -11.42 -18.94
C GLU A 182 -3.54 -10.99 -20.18
N THR A 183 -4.48 -10.06 -19.99
CA THR A 183 -5.36 -9.62 -21.08
C THR A 183 -4.61 -8.76 -22.11
N ILE A 184 -3.81 -7.80 -21.64
CA ILE A 184 -3.02 -6.94 -22.53
C ILE A 184 -1.76 -7.65 -23.08
N LYS A 185 -1.48 -8.87 -22.63
CA LYS A 185 -0.27 -9.66 -22.93
C LYS A 185 1.04 -8.90 -22.65
N GLU A 186 1.01 -7.97 -21.69
CA GLU A 186 2.16 -7.19 -21.26
C GLU A 186 2.61 -7.61 -19.86
N GLU A 187 3.92 -7.60 -19.64
CA GLU A 187 4.48 -7.88 -18.33
C GLU A 187 4.39 -6.67 -17.40
N PRO A 188 4.31 -6.87 -16.07
CA PRO A 188 4.43 -5.79 -15.11
C PRO A 188 5.71 -4.96 -15.31
N LEU A 189 5.62 -3.64 -15.28
CA LEU A 189 6.79 -2.75 -15.40
C LEU A 189 7.89 -3.10 -14.37
N THR A 190 7.51 -3.55 -13.18
CA THR A 190 8.43 -4.03 -12.15
C THR A 190 9.27 -5.22 -12.62
N GLN A 191 8.69 -6.15 -13.39
CA GLN A 191 9.42 -7.27 -13.99
C GLN A 191 10.43 -6.76 -15.03
N THR A 192 10.02 -5.83 -15.88
CA THR A 192 10.92 -5.19 -16.87
C THR A 192 12.10 -4.51 -16.19
N ILE A 193 11.87 -3.76 -15.11
CA ILE A 193 12.93 -3.10 -14.33
C ILE A 193 13.86 -4.13 -13.70
N GLN A 194 13.32 -5.18 -13.05
CA GLN A 194 14.12 -6.24 -12.40
C GLN A 194 15.00 -6.99 -13.40
N ARG A 195 14.45 -7.32 -14.59
CA ARG A 195 15.22 -7.92 -15.68
C ARG A 195 16.34 -7.01 -16.17
N ARG A 196 16.10 -5.70 -16.30
CA ARG A 196 17.14 -4.72 -16.67
C ARG A 196 18.24 -4.65 -15.61
N GLN A 197 17.89 -4.68 -14.33
CA GLN A 197 18.86 -4.73 -13.23
C GLN A 197 19.72 -5.99 -13.30
N LEU A 198 19.12 -7.17 -13.49
CA LEU A 198 19.87 -8.43 -13.64
C LEU A 198 20.77 -8.43 -14.89
N ARG A 199 20.31 -7.87 -16.03
CA ARG A 199 21.16 -7.71 -17.22
C ARG A 199 22.36 -6.82 -16.95
N PHE A 200 22.13 -5.69 -16.29
CA PHE A 200 23.18 -4.76 -15.91
C PHE A 200 24.20 -5.42 -14.97
N ILE A 201 23.74 -6.10 -13.91
CA ILE A 201 24.64 -6.83 -13.00
C ILE A 201 25.45 -7.88 -13.74
N GLY A 202 24.84 -8.69 -14.59
CA GLY A 202 25.59 -9.67 -15.38
C GLY A 202 26.63 -9.00 -16.27
N HIS A 203 26.32 -7.84 -16.86
CA HIS A 203 27.30 -7.06 -17.61
C HIS A 203 28.45 -6.61 -16.71
N CYS A 204 28.16 -6.01 -15.55
CA CYS A 204 29.17 -5.57 -14.60
C CYS A 204 30.11 -6.70 -14.14
N LEU A 205 29.55 -7.87 -13.80
CA LEU A 205 30.30 -9.00 -13.27
C LEU A 205 31.17 -9.71 -14.32
N ARG A 206 30.86 -9.53 -15.62
CA ARG A 206 31.67 -10.04 -16.74
C ARG A 206 32.78 -9.08 -17.19
N ARG A 207 32.80 -7.84 -16.69
CA ARG A 207 33.92 -6.90 -16.93
C ARG A 207 35.16 -7.37 -16.17
N ASN A 208 36.32 -6.77 -16.43
CA ASN A 208 37.53 -7.11 -15.69
C ASN A 208 37.30 -6.86 -14.18
N THR A 209 37.77 -7.79 -13.34
CA THR A 209 37.64 -7.72 -11.87
C THR A 209 38.26 -6.46 -11.25
N ASN A 210 39.26 -5.87 -11.91
CA ASN A 210 39.90 -4.63 -11.47
C ASN A 210 39.12 -3.36 -11.83
N GLU A 211 38.08 -3.46 -12.67
CA GLU A 211 37.23 -2.31 -12.97
C GLU A 211 36.28 -2.01 -11.80
N PHE A 212 36.14 -0.72 -11.47
CA PHE A 212 35.24 -0.25 -10.42
C PHE A 212 33.82 -0.81 -10.54
N ILE A 213 33.32 -0.94 -11.77
CA ILE A 213 32.00 -1.50 -12.05
C ILE A 213 31.87 -2.95 -11.57
N ASN A 214 32.87 -3.81 -11.77
CA ASN A 214 32.81 -5.20 -11.30
C ASN A 214 33.05 -5.27 -9.78
N MET A 215 34.03 -4.51 -9.30
CA MET A 215 34.42 -4.51 -7.90
C MET A 215 33.27 -4.08 -6.98
N TYR A 216 32.51 -3.06 -7.37
CA TYR A 216 31.44 -2.51 -6.54
C TYR A 216 30.03 -3.04 -6.84
N ALA A 217 29.79 -3.72 -7.97
CA ALA A 217 28.45 -4.18 -8.36
C ALA A 217 27.73 -5.03 -7.30
N LEU A 218 28.47 -5.86 -6.57
CA LEU A 218 27.95 -6.68 -5.46
C LEU A 218 28.75 -6.47 -4.17
N TYR A 219 29.27 -5.27 -3.94
CA TYR A 219 30.05 -4.99 -2.74
C TYR A 219 29.21 -5.10 -1.47
N THR A 220 29.76 -5.81 -0.48
CA THR A 220 29.25 -5.84 0.89
C THR A 220 30.25 -5.15 1.83
N PRO A 221 29.81 -4.26 2.73
CA PRO A 221 30.71 -3.63 3.70
C PRO A 221 31.38 -4.70 4.58
N LYS A 222 32.68 -4.55 4.82
CA LYS A 222 33.45 -5.46 5.69
C LYS A 222 32.87 -5.48 7.11
N SER A 223 33.04 -6.60 7.80
CA SER A 223 32.67 -6.77 9.21
C SER A 223 33.25 -5.62 10.06
N GLY A 224 32.38 -4.84 10.70
CA GLY A 224 32.76 -3.66 11.50
C GLY A 224 32.46 -2.30 10.85
N HIS A 225 32.18 -2.23 9.54
CA HIS A 225 31.74 -0.99 8.88
C HIS A 225 30.26 -0.69 9.17
N GLY A 226 30.01 -0.13 10.36
CA GLY A 226 28.71 0.38 10.79
C GLY A 226 27.77 -0.68 11.37
N THR A 227 26.82 -0.22 12.19
CA THR A 227 25.81 -1.07 12.82
C THR A 227 24.47 -0.96 12.08
N ARG A 228 23.76 -2.08 11.87
CA ARG A 228 22.38 -2.04 11.39
C ARG A 228 21.49 -1.42 12.48
N LYS A 229 20.65 -0.44 12.11
CA LYS A 229 19.68 0.15 13.04
C LYS A 229 18.65 -0.91 13.46
N ARG A 230 18.22 -0.86 14.72
CA ARG A 230 17.19 -1.76 15.30
C ARG A 230 15.86 -1.58 14.54
N GLY A 231 15.25 -2.69 14.09
CA GLY A 231 14.01 -2.73 13.29
C GLY A 231 14.11 -3.70 12.10
N ARG A 232 13.09 -3.74 11.22
CA ARG A 232 13.11 -4.55 9.97
C ARG A 232 14.31 -4.09 9.12
N PRO A 233 15.35 -4.91 8.94
CA PRO A 233 16.53 -4.50 8.19
C PRO A 233 16.15 -4.25 6.74
N ARG A 234 16.62 -3.14 6.15
CA ARG A 234 16.54 -2.96 4.70
C ARG A 234 17.42 -4.03 4.05
N LEU A 235 16.90 -4.65 3.00
CA LEU A 235 17.66 -5.57 2.17
C LEU A 235 18.86 -4.80 1.59
N ASN A 236 20.07 -5.31 1.77
CA ASN A 236 21.23 -4.73 1.08
C ASN A 236 21.12 -5.05 -0.43
N TYR A 237 21.89 -4.37 -1.26
CA TYR A 237 21.79 -4.55 -2.70
C TYR A 237 22.18 -5.97 -3.18
N PRO A 238 23.24 -6.61 -2.65
CA PRO A 238 23.55 -8.01 -2.97
C PRO A 238 22.44 -9.01 -2.58
N ASP A 239 21.89 -8.92 -1.38
CA ASP A 239 20.77 -9.72 -0.89
C ASP A 239 19.51 -9.48 -1.76
N TYR A 240 19.32 -8.24 -2.24
CA TYR A 240 18.26 -7.91 -3.19
C TYR A 240 18.45 -8.64 -4.52
N VAL A 241 19.64 -8.57 -5.11
CA VAL A 241 19.96 -9.27 -6.35
C VAL A 241 19.82 -10.78 -6.19
N ALA A 242 20.32 -11.37 -5.10
CA ALA A 242 20.16 -12.79 -4.80
C ALA A 242 18.68 -13.20 -4.79
N ARG A 243 17.83 -12.42 -4.12
CA ARG A 243 16.38 -12.67 -4.09
C ARG A 243 15.66 -12.44 -5.41
N LEU A 244 16.22 -11.66 -6.34
CA LEU A 244 15.68 -11.55 -7.70
C LEU A 244 15.95 -12.83 -8.51
N ILE A 245 17.07 -13.49 -8.25
CA ILE A 245 17.44 -14.76 -8.89
C ILE A 245 16.58 -15.90 -8.33
N ASN A 246 16.52 -16.01 -7.00
CA ASN A 246 15.67 -16.97 -6.32
C ASN A 246 15.28 -16.44 -4.93
N ASN A 247 13.98 -16.29 -4.68
CA ASN A 247 13.50 -15.73 -3.44
C ASN A 247 13.45 -16.75 -2.29
N ASP A 248 13.23 -18.03 -2.61
CA ASP A 248 13.08 -19.11 -1.63
C ASP A 248 14.45 -19.61 -1.16
N THR A 249 15.38 -19.76 -2.09
CA THR A 249 16.78 -20.13 -1.83
C THR A 249 17.72 -19.15 -2.53
N PRO A 250 17.98 -17.97 -1.94
CA PRO A 250 18.82 -16.95 -2.57
C PRO A 250 20.28 -17.42 -2.69
N PRO A 251 20.90 -17.33 -3.87
CA PRO A 251 22.28 -17.75 -4.08
C PRO A 251 23.29 -16.83 -3.38
N THR A 252 24.46 -17.37 -3.07
CA THR A 252 25.57 -16.60 -2.50
C THR A 252 26.18 -15.66 -3.54
N ILE A 253 26.90 -14.62 -3.10
CA ILE A 253 27.57 -13.67 -4.01
C ILE A 253 28.56 -14.39 -4.94
N GLU A 254 29.23 -15.44 -4.44
CA GLU A 254 30.16 -16.25 -5.23
C GLU A 254 29.45 -17.08 -6.30
N GLU A 255 28.32 -17.71 -5.95
CA GLU A 255 27.46 -18.42 -6.91
C GLU A 255 26.95 -17.48 -8.01
N ILE A 256 26.53 -16.26 -7.63
CA ILE A 256 26.08 -15.23 -8.59
C ILE A 256 27.22 -14.83 -9.52
N ARG A 257 28.42 -14.62 -8.99
CA ARG A 257 29.61 -14.30 -9.80
C ARG A 257 29.93 -15.42 -10.77
N LYS A 258 29.88 -16.68 -10.32
CA LYS A 258 30.13 -17.87 -11.15
C LYS A 258 29.11 -18.01 -12.28
N THR A 259 27.82 -17.91 -11.96
CA THR A 259 26.75 -17.99 -12.96
C THR A 259 26.76 -16.80 -13.93
N ALA A 260 27.16 -15.61 -13.49
CA ALA A 260 27.22 -14.43 -14.35
C ALA A 260 28.26 -14.55 -15.47
N VAL A 261 29.33 -15.34 -15.30
CA VAL A 261 30.33 -15.57 -16.36
C VAL A 261 29.69 -16.28 -17.56
N ASN A 262 28.82 -17.26 -17.30
CA ASN A 262 28.10 -17.97 -18.35
C ASN A 262 26.93 -17.12 -18.88
N ARG A 263 27.09 -16.56 -20.09
CA ARG A 263 26.10 -15.65 -20.69
C ARG A 263 24.75 -16.33 -20.95
N GLU A 264 24.75 -17.61 -21.34
CA GLU A 264 23.52 -18.34 -21.64
C GLU A 264 22.74 -18.67 -20.38
N GLU A 265 23.45 -19.16 -19.36
CA GLU A 265 22.87 -19.45 -18.05
C GLU A 265 22.34 -18.18 -17.38
N TRP A 266 23.10 -17.08 -17.45
CA TRP A 266 22.64 -15.79 -16.96
C TRP A 266 21.40 -15.28 -17.70
N ARG A 267 21.31 -15.52 -19.02
CA ARG A 267 20.12 -15.16 -19.79
C ARG A 267 18.90 -15.96 -19.34
N LYS A 268 19.05 -17.26 -19.04
CA LYS A 268 17.97 -18.09 -18.48
C LYS A 268 17.50 -17.53 -17.14
N ILE A 269 18.42 -17.13 -16.25
CA ILE A 269 18.10 -16.48 -14.97
C ILE A 269 17.32 -15.17 -15.17
N VAL A 270 17.76 -14.30 -16.08
CA VAL A 270 17.07 -13.04 -16.39
C VAL A 270 15.64 -13.30 -16.89
N VAL A 271 15.45 -14.27 -17.77
CA VAL A 271 14.10 -14.60 -18.30
C VAL A 271 13.21 -15.19 -17.20
N ALA A 272 13.77 -16.07 -16.37
CA ALA A 272 13.08 -16.72 -15.25
C ALA A 272 12.75 -15.77 -14.07
N CYS A 273 13.30 -14.55 -14.06
CA CYS A 273 13.01 -13.54 -13.05
C CYS A 273 11.50 -13.28 -12.96
N LYS A 274 10.92 -13.68 -11.82
CA LYS A 274 9.50 -13.43 -11.51
C LYS A 274 9.35 -12.01 -10.94
N PRO A 275 8.22 -11.33 -11.21
CA PRO A 275 7.97 -10.04 -10.61
C PRO A 275 7.95 -10.23 -9.10
N LYS A 276 8.85 -9.54 -8.41
CA LYS A 276 8.65 -9.31 -6.98
C LYS A 276 7.47 -8.35 -6.87
N LEU A 277 6.27 -8.89 -6.72
CA LEU A 277 5.18 -8.12 -6.14
C LEU A 277 5.77 -7.59 -4.84
N PHE A 278 5.88 -6.28 -4.70
CA PHE A 278 6.24 -5.67 -3.42
C PHE A 278 5.12 -6.09 -2.46
N ALA A 279 5.28 -7.26 -1.85
CA ALA A 279 4.30 -7.86 -1.00
C ALA A 279 4.18 -6.94 0.21
N VAL A 280 3.10 -6.17 0.15
CA VAL A 280 2.28 -5.84 1.30
C VAL A 280 1.91 -7.16 1.95
N GLU A 281 2.75 -7.65 2.84
CA GLU A 281 2.28 -8.46 3.97
C GLU A 281 1.56 -7.52 4.96
#